data_AF-A0A9X2I409-F1
#
_entry.id   AF-A0A9X2I409-F1
#
_cell.length_a   1.000
_cell.length_b   1.000
_cell.length_c   1.000
_cell.angle_alpha   90.00
_cell.angle_beta   90.00
_cell.angle_gamma   90.00
#
_symmetry.space_group_name_H-M   'P 1'
#
loop_
_entity.id
_entity.type
_entity.pdbx_description
1 polymer ?
#
loop_
_entity_poly.entity_id
_entity_poly.type
_entity_poly.pdbx_seq_one_letter_code
_entity_poly.pdbx_strand_id
1 'polypeptide(L)'
;MEILEWLLAVIFAGSLLYPIGYCFYRRVPNKLFYLSSVVGVSFVVHSLLALAVLPIALVVIKIIPQLAENGVIVNILPLLQLVDVIHNHYFLVLTPVLCIALPHLIRRRYAIFT
;
A
#
# COMPACT_ATOMS: atom_id res chain seq x y z
N MET A 1 -11.89 17.14 -5.13
CA MET A 1 -11.14 15.86 -5.18
C MET A 1 -9.70 16.08 -5.64
N GLU A 2 -9.46 16.88 -6.69
CA GLU A 2 -8.11 17.09 -7.26
C GLU A 2 -7.01 17.51 -6.27
N ILE A 3 -7.28 18.45 -5.35
CA ILE A 3 -6.25 18.93 -4.40
C ILE A 3 -5.78 17.82 -3.44
N LEU A 4 -6.70 16.94 -3.01
CA LEU A 4 -6.37 15.82 -2.11
C LEU A 4 -5.51 14.77 -2.83
N GLU A 5 -5.84 14.45 -4.08
CA GLU A 5 -5.08 13.50 -4.90
C GLU A 5 -3.67 14.02 -5.18
N TRP A 6 -3.53 15.31 -5.51
CA TRP A 6 -2.22 15.96 -5.67
C TRP A 6 -1.40 15.90 -4.39
N LEU A 7 -2.01 16.19 -3.24
CA LEU A 7 -1.32 16.15 -1.95
C LEU A 7 -0.88 14.72 -1.59
N LEU A 8 -1.72 13.72 -1.82
CA LEU A 8 -1.38 12.31 -1.65
C LEU A 8 -0.25 11.88 -2.59
N ALA A 9 -0.28 12.31 -3.85
CA ALA A 9 0.77 12.00 -4.83
C ALA A 9 2.12 12.63 -4.44
N VAL A 10 2.12 13.85 -3.91
CA VAL A 10 3.33 14.52 -3.41
C VAL A 10 3.91 13.79 -2.20
N ILE A 11 3.06 13.41 -1.23
CA ILE A 11 3.47 12.62 -0.07
C ILE A 11 4.04 11.27 -0.52
N PHE A 12 3.37 10.61 -1.46
CA PHE A 12 3.82 9.37 -2.06
C PHE A 12 5.22 9.53 -2.67
N ALA A 13 5.42 10.50 -3.57
CA ALA A 13 6.71 10.73 -4.21
C ALA A 13 7.82 11.05 -3.20
N GLY A 14 7.54 11.91 -2.21
CA GLY A 14 8.50 12.24 -1.16
C GLY A 14 8.87 11.06 -0.28
N SER A 15 7.90 10.20 0.04
CA SER A 15 8.12 9.01 0.86
C SER A 15 9.01 7.97 0.20
N LEU A 16 9.01 7.86 -1.13
CA LEU A 16 9.90 6.94 -1.86
C LEU A 16 11.38 7.27 -1.66
N LEU A 17 11.71 8.53 -1.40
CA LEU A 17 13.08 8.97 -1.14
C LEU A 17 13.51 8.73 0.32
N TYR A 18 12.54 8.47 1.22
CA TYR A 18 12.81 8.31 2.64
C TYR A 18 13.75 7.14 2.99
N PRO A 19 13.58 5.92 2.44
CA PRO A 19 14.50 4.81 2.73
C PRO A 19 15.94 5.11 2.33
N ILE A 20 16.10 5.84 1.21
CA ILE A 20 17.40 6.26 0.69
C ILE A 20 18.03 7.27 1.66
N GLY A 21 17.32 8.34 1.98
CA GLY A 21 17.79 9.36 2.94
C GLY A 21 18.12 8.76 4.31
N TYR A 22 17.27 7.87 4.82
CA TYR A 22 17.48 7.18 6.09
C TYR A 22 18.75 6.32 6.08
N CYS A 23 19.01 5.60 4.98
CA CYS A 23 20.20 4.77 4.80
C CYS A 23 21.50 5.60 4.87
N PHE A 24 21.52 6.77 4.22
CA PHE A 24 22.65 7.70 4.28
C PHE A 24 22.81 8.35 5.65
N TYR A 25 21.71 8.82 6.25
CA TYR A 25 21.72 9.47 7.57
C TYR A 25 22.24 8.53 8.67
N ARG A 26 21.84 7.26 8.63
CA ARG A 26 22.24 6.25 9.63
C ARG A 26 23.55 5.52 9.31
N ARG A 27 24.24 5.87 8.21
CA ARG A 27 25.51 5.26 7.78
C ARG A 27 25.48 3.73 7.75
N VAL A 28 24.41 3.15 7.20
CA VAL A 28 24.26 1.69 7.12
C VAL A 28 25.42 1.09 6.31
N PRO A 29 26.12 0.04 6.80
CA PRO A 29 27.30 -0.51 6.12
C PRO A 29 26.95 -1.16 4.77
N ASN A 30 25.88 -1.96 4.73
CA ASN A 30 25.43 -2.68 3.52
C ASN A 30 24.20 -2.03 2.89
N LYS A 31 24.38 -0.85 2.29
CA LYS A 31 23.29 0.00 1.76
C LYS A 31 22.41 -0.71 0.73
N LEU A 32 23.02 -1.41 -0.22
CA LEU A 32 22.28 -2.13 -1.28
C LEU A 32 21.42 -3.25 -0.71
N PHE A 33 21.98 -4.05 0.21
CA PHE A 33 21.25 -5.14 0.85
C PHE A 33 20.12 -4.63 1.76
N TYR A 34 20.34 -3.48 2.40
CA TYR A 34 19.33 -2.83 3.22
C TYR A 34 18.16 -2.29 2.38
N LEU A 35 18.46 -1.58 1.29
CA LEU A 35 17.43 -1.06 0.38
C LEU A 35 16.67 -2.20 -0.31
N SER A 36 17.35 -3.25 -0.74
CA SER A 36 16.68 -4.43 -1.31
C SER A 36 15.78 -5.13 -0.29
N SER A 37 16.17 -5.17 0.99
CA SER A 37 15.33 -5.70 2.06
C SER A 37 14.08 -4.86 2.29
N VAL A 38 14.19 -3.52 2.26
CA VAL A 38 13.03 -2.62 2.37
C VAL A 38 12.07 -2.84 1.19
N VAL A 39 12.58 -2.85 -0.04
CA VAL A 39 11.77 -3.09 -1.24
C VAL A 39 11.14 -4.48 -1.23
N GLY A 40 11.90 -5.50 -0.85
CA GLY A 40 11.42 -6.88 -0.77
C GLY A 40 10.29 -7.05 0.24
N VAL A 41 10.43 -6.47 1.44
CA VAL A 41 9.36 -6.52 2.44
C VAL A 41 8.12 -5.73 1.98
N SER A 42 8.30 -4.54 1.39
CA SER A 42 7.18 -3.78 0.80
C SER A 42 6.43 -4.60 -0.25
N PHE A 43 7.17 -5.29 -1.14
CA PHE A 43 6.59 -6.15 -2.15
C PHE A 43 5.75 -7.27 -1.53
N VAL A 44 6.30 -7.98 -0.53
CA VAL A 44 5.56 -9.04 0.19
C VAL A 44 4.29 -8.50 0.84
N VAL A 45 4.35 -7.34 1.49
CA VAL A 45 3.16 -6.72 2.11
C VAL A 45 2.10 -6.38 1.06
N HIS A 46 2.49 -5.78 -0.06
CA HIS A 46 1.55 -5.48 -1.14
C HIS A 46 0.95 -6.74 -1.77
N SER A 47 1.75 -7.78 -1.99
CA SER A 47 1.26 -9.06 -2.51
C SER A 47 0.28 -9.74 -1.57
N LEU A 48 0.57 -9.76 -0.26
CA LEU A 48 -0.35 -10.31 0.74
C LEU A 48 -1.67 -9.54 0.78
N LEU A 49 -1.62 -8.22 0.69
CA LEU A 49 -2.83 -7.40 0.66
C LEU A 49 -3.64 -7.65 -0.62
N ALA A 50 -2.98 -7.71 -1.78
CA ALA A 50 -3.65 -8.05 -3.04
C ALA A 50 -4.34 -9.41 -2.97
N LEU A 51 -3.67 -10.41 -2.37
CA LEU A 51 -4.25 -11.74 -2.15
C LEU A 51 -5.44 -11.70 -1.18
N ALA A 52 -5.39 -10.88 -0.13
CA ALA A 52 -6.48 -10.71 0.83
C ALA A 52 -7.70 -10.01 0.23
N VAL A 53 -7.52 -9.14 -0.76
CA VAL A 53 -8.60 -8.43 -1.47
C VAL A 53 -9.21 -9.28 -2.60
N LEU A 54 -8.52 -10.31 -3.06
CA LEU A 54 -8.95 -11.20 -4.15
C LEU A 54 -10.34 -11.83 -3.94
N PRO A 55 -10.70 -12.33 -2.74
CA PRO A 55 -12.06 -12.83 -2.45
C PRO A 55 -13.12 -11.73 -2.59
N ILE A 56 -12.81 -10.50 -2.18
CA ILE A 56 -13.72 -9.35 -2.30
C ILE A 56 -13.93 -9.02 -3.78
N ALA A 57 -12.89 -9.06 -4.60
CA ALA A 57 -13.01 -8.88 -6.05
C ALA A 57 -13.93 -9.93 -6.69
N LEU A 58 -13.87 -11.20 -6.25
CA LEU A 58 -14.77 -12.25 -6.72
C LEU A 58 -16.24 -11.98 -6.33
N VAL A 59 -16.49 -11.50 -5.10
CA VAL A 59 -17.82 -11.08 -4.65
C VAL A 59 -18.34 -9.93 -5.52
N VAL A 60 -17.49 -8.95 -5.83
CA VAL A 60 -17.86 -7.79 -6.66
C VAL A 60 -18.19 -8.20 -8.09
N ILE A 61 -17.42 -9.12 -8.68
CA ILE A 61 -17.61 -9.53 -10.08
C ILE A 61 -18.80 -10.49 -10.25
N LYS A 62 -19.08 -11.37 -9.28
CA LYS A 62 -20.14 -12.38 -9.41
C LYS A 62 -21.41 -12.08 -8.61
N ILE A 63 -21.28 -11.68 -7.35
CA ILE A 63 -22.41 -11.62 -6.41
C ILE A 63 -23.17 -10.30 -6.58
N ILE A 64 -22.45 -9.19 -6.74
CA ILE A 64 -23.06 -7.86 -6.94
C ILE A 64 -23.95 -7.80 -8.20
N PRO A 65 -23.52 -8.25 -9.40
CA PRO A 65 -24.41 -8.21 -10.56
C PRO A 65 -25.68 -9.06 -10.39
N GLN A 66 -25.60 -10.20 -9.70
CA GLN A 66 -26.78 -11.01 -9.39
C GLN A 66 -27.74 -10.29 -8.42
N LEU A 67 -27.21 -9.58 -7.43
CA LEU A 67 -28.03 -8.76 -6.53
C LEU A 67 -28.61 -7.52 -7.22
N ALA A 68 -27.90 -6.98 -8.23
CA ALA A 68 -28.36 -5.87 -9.04
C ALA A 68 -29.53 -6.28 -9.95
N GLU A 69 -29.46 -7.47 -10.56
CA GLU A 69 -30.57 -8.07 -11.32
C GLU A 69 -31.82 -8.29 -10.45
N ASN A 70 -31.63 -8.56 -9.15
CA ASN A 70 -32.72 -8.70 -8.18
C ASN A 70 -33.26 -7.36 -7.63
N GLY A 71 -32.82 -6.22 -8.16
CA GLY A 71 -33.35 -4.89 -7.80
C GLY A 71 -32.82 -4.30 -6.49
N VAL A 72 -31.76 -4.87 -5.88
CA VAL A 72 -31.23 -4.45 -4.58
C VAL A 72 -30.11 -3.39 -4.70
N ILE A 73 -29.95 -2.79 -5.89
CA ILE A 73 -28.83 -1.90 -6.27
C ILE A 73 -28.57 -0.76 -5.26
N VAL A 74 -29.63 -0.16 -4.71
CA VAL A 74 -29.52 0.99 -3.79
C VAL A 74 -28.76 0.64 -2.51
N ASN A 75 -28.86 -0.61 -2.03
CA ASN A 75 -28.17 -1.05 -0.81
C ASN A 75 -26.69 -1.44 -1.06
N ILE A 76 -26.30 -1.60 -2.33
CA ILE A 76 -24.98 -2.14 -2.73
C ILE A 76 -24.06 -1.02 -3.22
N LEU A 77 -24.61 0.09 -3.68
CA LEU A 77 -23.88 1.28 -4.13
C LEU A 77 -22.80 1.76 -3.14
N PRO A 78 -23.05 1.91 -1.82
CA PRO A 78 -22.01 2.36 -0.89
C PRO A 78 -20.87 1.33 -0.76
N LEU A 79 -21.18 0.04 -0.93
CA LEU A 79 -20.21 -1.04 -0.84
C LEU A 79 -19.30 -1.06 -2.08
N LEU A 80 -19.86 -0.82 -3.27
CA LEU A 80 -19.12 -0.59 -4.51
C LEU A 80 -18.18 0.62 -4.41
N GLN A 81 -18.69 1.75 -3.91
CA GLN A 81 -17.88 2.97 -3.74
C GLN A 81 -16.71 2.75 -2.76
N LEU A 82 -16.94 2.00 -1.67
CA LEU A 82 -15.88 1.66 -0.72
C LEU A 82 -14.79 0.81 -1.39
N VAL A 83 -15.18 -0.20 -2.17
CA VAL A 83 -14.23 -1.06 -2.90
C VAL A 83 -13.42 -0.25 -3.90
N ASP A 84 -14.06 0.65 -4.66
CA ASP A 84 -13.36 1.51 -5.62
C ASP A 84 -12.38 2.46 -4.92
N VAL A 85 -12.77 3.04 -3.78
CA VAL A 85 -11.87 3.89 -3.00
C VAL A 85 -10.68 3.09 -2.49
N ILE A 86 -10.91 1.90 -1.93
CA ILE A 86 -9.83 1.02 -1.46
C ILE A 86 -8.92 0.66 -2.64
N HIS A 87 -9.47 0.19 -3.76
CA HIS A 87 -8.68 -0.23 -4.90
C HIS A 87 -7.82 0.91 -5.48
N ASN A 88 -8.39 2.12 -5.60
CA ASN A 88 -7.70 3.24 -6.21
C ASN A 88 -6.74 3.96 -5.26
N HIS A 89 -7.03 4.01 -3.96
CA HIS A 89 -6.27 4.82 -3.00
C HIS A 89 -5.39 4.01 -2.04
N TYR A 90 -5.58 2.68 -1.90
CA TYR A 90 -4.76 1.92 -0.95
C TYR A 90 -3.28 2.06 -1.26
N PHE A 91 -2.88 2.06 -2.54
CA PHE A 91 -1.49 2.13 -2.93
C PHE A 91 -0.87 3.50 -2.58
N LEU A 92 -1.64 4.57 -2.79
CA LEU A 92 -1.23 5.95 -2.48
C LEU A 92 -1.06 6.18 -0.97
N VAL A 93 -1.82 5.48 -0.12
CA VAL A 93 -1.75 5.63 1.34
C VAL A 93 -0.77 4.64 1.97
N LEU A 94 -0.82 3.36 1.59
CA LEU A 94 -0.04 2.30 2.20
C LEU A 94 1.45 2.42 1.89
N THR A 95 1.80 2.75 0.65
CA THR A 95 3.20 2.86 0.22
C THR A 95 3.99 3.87 1.05
N PRO A 96 3.51 5.12 1.27
CA PRO A 96 4.20 6.05 2.17
C PRO A 96 4.40 5.53 3.58
N VAL A 97 3.38 4.87 4.14
CA VAL A 97 3.45 4.29 5.49
C VAL A 97 4.56 3.23 5.54
N LEU A 98 4.62 2.34 4.55
CA LEU A 98 5.66 1.32 4.46
C LEU A 98 7.04 1.92 4.26
N CYS A 99 7.18 2.90 3.36
CA CYS A 99 8.45 3.57 3.09
C CYS A 99 9.03 4.28 4.32
N ILE A 100 8.20 4.76 5.25
CA ILE A 100 8.65 5.39 6.49
C ILE A 100 8.92 4.34 7.58
N ALA A 101 8.00 3.40 7.78
CA ALA A 101 8.05 2.43 8.86
C ALA A 101 9.10 1.33 8.65
N LEU A 102 9.19 0.75 7.45
CA LEU A 102 10.05 -0.40 7.17
C LEU A 102 11.54 -0.13 7.41
N PRO A 103 12.11 1.02 7.01
CA PRO A 103 13.51 1.32 7.32
C PRO A 103 13.80 1.26 8.84
N HIS A 104 12.87 1.75 9.65
CA HIS A 104 13.02 1.76 11.11
C HIS A 104 12.97 0.33 11.68
N LEU A 105 11.99 -0.46 11.22
CA LEU A 105 11.77 -1.82 11.70
C LEU A 105 12.90 -2.77 11.28
N ILE A 106 13.34 -2.72 10.03
CA ILE A 106 14.40 -3.59 9.50
C ILE A 106 15.71 -3.31 10.24
N ARG A 107 16.08 -2.04 10.42
CA ARG A 107 17.31 -1.70 11.13
C ARG A 107 17.28 -2.10 12.60
N ARG A 108 16.15 -1.94 13.29
CA ARG A 108 16.01 -2.38 14.69
C ARG A 108 16.10 -3.89 14.85
N ARG A 109 15.62 -4.65 13.86
CA ARG A 109 15.50 -6.11 13.96
C ARG A 109 16.77 -6.86 13.55
N TYR A 110 17.55 -6.32 12.63
CA TYR A 110 18.69 -7.03 12.03
C TYR A 110 20.01 -6.32 12.34
N ALA A 111 20.87 -6.98 13.13
CA ALA A 111 22.17 -6.47 13.56
C ALA A 111 23.14 -6.18 12.40
N ILE A 112 22.94 -6.84 11.25
CA ILE A 112 23.71 -6.61 10.02
C ILE A 112 23.53 -5.19 9.43
N PHE A 113 22.55 -4.42 9.93
CA PHE A 113 22.22 -3.07 9.47
C PHE A 113 22.39 -1.98 10.55
N THR A 114 22.78 -2.35 11.78
CA THR A 114 23.07 -1.40 12.87
C THR A 114 24.49 -0.90 12.82
#